data_AF-A0A8J9WK53-F1
#
_entry.id   AF-A0A8J9WK53-F1
#
_cell.length_a   1.000
_cell.length_b   1.000
_cell.length_c   1.000
_cell.angle_alpha   90.00
_cell.angle_beta   90.00
_cell.angle_gamma   90.00
#
_symmetry.space_group_name_H-M   'P 1'
#
loop_
_entity.id
_entity.type
_entity.pdbx_description
1 polymer ?
#
loop_
_entity_poly.entity_id
_entity_poly.type
_entity_poly.pdbx_seq_one_letter_code
_entity_poly.pdbx_strand_id
1 'polypeptide(L)'
;MERSEGIHRCSRWCVHTLVVAFIITLSATPSCSEAGDSSNFLQPMPWILEMSVNPSRDLRDRSCEPCGDLNPLGAMCCGMCAFWENGRSQSALEKREWDGPCNERLVGQLLQDLKGWDVDLESFQPKDLFETIRGRTLWLIGDSQTSYWYLALECFLAEYLVQAPRAAPTNNSAANLWLVKFDEWRELKGSNKASPKPAVCANLKDDTRVCYVRVHLVEEIAHPVLRVIKREVHGANRDIAVINSGLHYGIGDPKYEEGFAFLKNFIAEHRDELPHIVWKDTSPQHFEYDNGYYWWVDNSKGKTVGPPPEKCRAFTEKELQSEEINAGGWYNEIAFRHMREAGVTIFDAYKITLPMWQMHMKDKDCTHFCNPGAYEVWTYLLNDLLKGLQLRE
;
A
#
# COMPACT_ATOMS: atom_id res chain seq x y z
N MET A 1 -13.95 34.15 51.68
CA MET A 1 -13.04 33.00 51.85
C MET A 1 -13.84 31.75 51.54
N GLU A 2 -13.97 31.42 50.25
CA GLU A 2 -14.56 30.15 49.80
C GLU A 2 -13.57 29.54 48.83
N ARG A 3 -13.05 28.36 49.19
CA ARG A 3 -12.12 27.58 48.39
C ARG A 3 -12.95 26.70 47.46
N SER A 4 -12.79 26.89 46.15
CA SER A 4 -13.26 25.94 45.15
C SER A 4 -12.23 24.82 44.99
N GLU A 5 -12.66 23.58 45.19
CA GLU A 5 -11.89 22.38 44.90
C GLU A 5 -12.02 22.07 43.40
N GLY A 6 -10.90 22.19 42.67
CA GLY A 6 -10.80 21.78 41.27
C GLY A 6 -10.51 20.28 41.16
N ILE A 7 -11.43 19.54 40.56
CA ILE A 7 -11.29 18.12 40.24
C ILE A 7 -10.42 18.00 38.98
N HIS A 8 -9.14 17.64 39.15
CA HIS A 8 -8.28 17.20 38.05
C HIS A 8 -8.54 15.71 37.74
N ARG A 9 -9.17 15.43 36.59
CA ARG A 9 -9.16 14.09 35.99
C ARG A 9 -7.90 13.92 35.15
N CYS A 10 -6.91 13.19 35.67
CA CYS A 10 -5.83 12.62 34.87
C CYS A 10 -6.34 11.34 34.19
N SER A 11 -6.59 11.39 32.88
CA SER A 11 -6.71 10.20 32.04
C SER A 11 -5.30 9.66 31.74
N ARG A 12 -4.92 8.58 32.42
CA ARG A 12 -3.74 7.77 32.09
C ARG A 12 -4.03 7.01 30.79
N TRP A 13 -3.40 7.42 29.70
CA TRP A 13 -3.20 6.55 28.54
C TRP A 13 -2.11 5.54 28.88
N CYS A 14 -2.49 4.27 29.09
CA CYS A 14 -1.53 3.18 29.15
C CYS A 14 -1.15 2.80 27.71
N VAL A 15 -0.03 3.31 27.23
CA VAL A 15 0.62 2.78 26.02
C VAL A 15 1.24 1.45 26.42
N HIS A 16 0.63 0.33 26.02
CA HIS A 16 1.28 -0.97 26.08
C HIS A 16 2.35 -1.00 24.97
N THR A 17 3.59 -0.74 25.33
CA THR A 17 4.74 -1.07 24.47
C THR A 17 4.98 -2.57 24.57
N LEU A 18 4.36 -3.34 23.68
CA LEU A 18 4.71 -4.74 23.44
C LEU A 18 6.06 -4.74 22.70
N VAL A 19 7.15 -4.96 23.45
CA VAL A 19 8.45 -5.29 22.86
C VAL A 19 8.37 -6.75 22.40
N VAL A 20 7.95 -6.96 21.16
CA VAL A 20 8.05 -8.27 20.51
C VAL A 20 9.52 -8.45 20.13
N ALA A 21 10.24 -9.24 20.94
CA ALA A 21 11.56 -9.73 20.56
C ALA A 21 11.39 -10.80 19.48
N PHE A 22 11.53 -10.41 18.21
CA PHE A 22 11.64 -11.36 17.11
C PHE A 22 12.98 -12.09 17.22
N ILE A 23 12.96 -13.32 17.75
CA ILE A 23 14.05 -14.26 17.54
C ILE A 23 13.88 -14.80 16.13
N ILE A 24 14.54 -14.17 15.16
CA ILE A 24 14.70 -14.73 13.82
C ILE A 24 15.68 -15.90 13.95
N THR A 25 15.18 -17.10 14.20
CA THR A 25 15.97 -18.31 13.99
C THR A 25 16.18 -18.46 12.49
N LEU A 26 17.39 -18.13 12.02
CA LEU A 26 17.84 -18.40 10.66
C LEU A 26 17.93 -19.93 10.47
N SER A 27 16.81 -20.55 10.10
CA SER A 27 16.78 -21.92 9.61
C SER A 27 17.63 -21.98 8.34
N ALA A 28 18.61 -22.88 8.28
CA ALA A 28 19.39 -23.12 7.08
C ALA A 28 18.45 -23.39 5.89
N THR A 29 18.69 -22.71 4.77
CA THR A 29 17.91 -22.88 3.55
C THR A 29 17.95 -24.35 3.09
N PRO A 30 16.79 -25.01 2.87
CA PRO A 30 16.77 -26.37 2.34
C PRO A 30 17.45 -26.39 0.95
N SER A 31 18.30 -27.39 0.70
CA SER A 31 18.93 -27.57 -0.61
C SER A 31 17.87 -27.92 -1.67
N CYS A 32 17.84 -27.15 -2.76
CA CYS A 32 16.83 -27.15 -3.84
C CYS A 32 16.75 -28.40 -4.76
N SER A 33 17.04 -29.63 -4.30
CA SER A 33 17.26 -30.76 -5.23
C SER A 33 16.16 -31.83 -5.33
N GLU A 34 14.99 -31.69 -4.70
CA GLU A 34 13.89 -32.64 -4.88
C GLU A 34 12.59 -31.92 -5.22
N ALA A 35 12.32 -31.77 -6.52
CA ALA A 35 11.04 -31.31 -7.04
C ALA A 35 10.00 -32.41 -6.88
N GLY A 36 9.37 -32.46 -5.70
CA GLY A 36 8.13 -33.21 -5.50
C GLY A 36 7.03 -32.66 -6.43
N ASP A 37 6.12 -33.55 -6.83
CA ASP A 37 4.96 -33.28 -7.69
C ASP A 37 4.21 -32.01 -7.22
N SER A 38 4.32 -30.93 -7.99
CA SER A 38 3.80 -29.60 -7.65
C SER A 38 2.27 -29.52 -7.67
N SER A 39 1.58 -30.59 -8.09
CA SER A 39 0.11 -30.59 -8.23
C SER A 39 -0.66 -30.64 -6.91
N ASN A 40 0.00 -30.88 -5.77
CA ASN A 40 -0.66 -31.06 -4.46
C ASN A 40 -0.46 -29.90 -3.47
N PHE A 41 0.31 -28.87 -3.80
CA PHE A 41 0.82 -27.99 -2.76
C PHE A 41 -0.18 -26.94 -2.25
N LEU A 42 -1.24 -26.59 -3.00
CA LEU A 42 -2.12 -25.47 -2.60
C LEU A 42 -3.60 -25.65 -2.98
N GLN A 43 -4.25 -26.74 -2.55
CA GLN A 43 -5.71 -26.87 -2.68
C GLN A 43 -6.37 -27.18 -1.32
N PRO A 44 -7.22 -26.29 -0.80
CA PRO A 44 -7.56 -24.94 -1.29
C PRO A 44 -6.57 -23.84 -0.81
N MET A 45 -6.24 -22.86 -1.67
CA MET A 45 -5.52 -21.64 -1.26
C MET A 45 -6.40 -20.75 -0.35
N PRO A 46 -5.79 -19.93 0.52
CA PRO A 46 -6.49 -18.83 1.18
C PRO A 46 -7.19 -17.95 0.16
N TRP A 47 -8.41 -17.51 0.47
CA TRP A 47 -9.23 -16.70 -0.44
C TRP A 47 -8.50 -15.46 -0.94
N ILE A 48 -7.78 -14.78 -0.03
CA ILE A 48 -7.02 -13.56 -0.36
C ILE A 48 -5.94 -13.80 -1.42
N LEU A 49 -5.38 -15.00 -1.49
CA LEU A 49 -4.39 -15.37 -2.50
C LEU A 49 -5.03 -15.98 -3.74
N GLU A 50 -6.12 -16.74 -3.58
CA GLU A 50 -6.84 -17.38 -4.68
C GLU A 50 -7.28 -16.35 -5.71
N MET A 51 -7.75 -15.18 -5.29
CA MET A 51 -8.13 -14.11 -6.21
C MET A 51 -6.98 -13.54 -7.03
N SER A 52 -5.74 -13.60 -6.51
CA SER A 52 -4.54 -13.14 -7.20
C SER A 52 -3.89 -14.23 -8.06
N VAL A 53 -4.15 -15.52 -7.74
CA VAL A 53 -3.60 -16.66 -8.47
C VAL A 53 -4.58 -17.22 -9.49
N ASN A 54 -5.83 -17.51 -9.11
CA ASN A 54 -6.85 -18.04 -10.01
C ASN A 54 -8.16 -17.24 -9.95
N PRO A 55 -8.15 -15.95 -10.33
CA PRO A 55 -9.37 -15.17 -10.43
C PRO A 55 -10.38 -15.82 -11.38
N SER A 56 -11.63 -15.93 -10.94
CA SER A 56 -12.74 -16.48 -11.75
C SER A 56 -12.83 -15.76 -13.11
N ARG A 57 -12.76 -16.52 -14.22
CA ARG A 57 -12.93 -15.98 -15.58
C ARG A 57 -14.27 -15.26 -15.73
N ASP A 58 -15.34 -15.79 -15.15
CA ASP A 58 -16.65 -15.16 -15.19
C ASP A 58 -16.66 -13.82 -14.45
N LEU A 59 -15.91 -13.71 -13.34
CA LEU A 59 -15.76 -12.45 -12.63
C LEU A 59 -14.92 -11.44 -13.45
N ARG A 60 -13.84 -11.90 -14.09
CA ARG A 60 -13.04 -11.08 -15.02
C ARG A 60 -13.90 -10.54 -16.14
N ASP A 61 -14.59 -11.42 -16.86
CA ASP A 61 -15.33 -11.05 -18.05
C ASP A 61 -16.44 -10.06 -17.71
N ARG A 62 -17.17 -10.27 -16.60
CA ARG A 62 -18.17 -9.31 -16.10
C ARG A 62 -17.56 -7.97 -15.66
N SER A 63 -16.39 -8.00 -15.06
CA SER A 63 -15.71 -6.77 -14.58
C SER A 63 -15.09 -5.98 -15.73
N CYS A 64 -14.65 -6.67 -16.80
CA CYS A 64 -13.95 -6.08 -17.93
C CYS A 64 -14.83 -5.78 -19.13
N GLU A 65 -16.02 -6.39 -19.26
CA GLU A 65 -16.95 -6.12 -20.34
C GLU A 65 -17.25 -4.62 -20.52
N PRO A 66 -17.45 -3.80 -19.46
CA PRO A 66 -17.68 -2.37 -19.61
C PRO A 66 -16.44 -1.55 -20.01
N CYS A 67 -15.26 -2.17 -20.02
CA CYS A 67 -13.97 -1.55 -20.25
C CYS A 67 -13.43 -1.74 -21.67
N GLY A 68 -14.25 -2.19 -22.62
CA GLY A 68 -13.85 -2.50 -24.00
C GLY A 68 -13.01 -1.42 -24.68
N ASP A 69 -12.37 -1.77 -25.81
CA ASP A 69 -11.25 -1.06 -26.46
C ASP A 69 -11.35 0.47 -26.62
N LEU A 70 -12.54 1.04 -26.56
CA LEU A 70 -12.81 2.47 -26.69
C LEU A 70 -12.84 3.24 -25.35
N ASN A 71 -12.71 2.56 -24.21
CA ASN A 71 -12.73 3.22 -22.92
C ASN A 71 -11.48 4.12 -22.77
N PRO A 72 -11.62 5.42 -22.44
CA PRO A 72 -10.48 6.35 -22.37
C PRO A 72 -9.48 6.00 -21.26
N LEU A 73 -9.86 5.17 -20.29
CA LEU A 73 -8.96 4.66 -19.26
C LEU A 73 -8.19 3.40 -19.70
N GLY A 74 -8.57 2.78 -20.82
CA GLY A 74 -8.00 1.50 -21.28
C GLY A 74 -8.05 0.44 -20.17
N ALA A 75 -6.93 -0.26 -19.95
CA ALA A 75 -6.78 -1.25 -18.89
C ALA A 75 -7.06 -0.69 -17.47
N MET A 76 -6.93 0.63 -17.26
CA MET A 76 -7.22 1.28 -15.97
C MET A 76 -8.73 1.47 -15.72
N CYS A 77 -9.61 1.07 -16.64
CA CYS A 77 -11.05 1.20 -16.48
C CYS A 77 -11.60 0.38 -15.29
N CYS A 78 -11.04 -0.80 -15.02
CA CYS A 78 -11.36 -1.63 -13.87
C CYS A 78 -10.07 -2.25 -13.33
N GLY A 79 -9.95 -2.42 -12.01
CA GLY A 79 -8.75 -2.98 -11.38
C GLY A 79 -8.51 -4.42 -11.72
N MET A 80 -9.59 -5.16 -11.96
CA MET A 80 -9.49 -6.53 -12.42
C MET A 80 -8.83 -6.59 -13.81
N CYS A 81 -9.21 -5.73 -14.75
CA CYS A 81 -8.56 -5.70 -16.07
C CYS A 81 -7.13 -5.18 -15.98
N ALA A 82 -6.88 -4.14 -15.19
CA ALA A 82 -5.53 -3.62 -14.96
C ALA A 82 -4.62 -4.71 -14.38
N PHE A 83 -5.13 -5.49 -13.42
CA PHE A 83 -4.41 -6.61 -12.81
C PHE A 83 -4.11 -7.70 -13.84
N TRP A 84 -5.11 -8.05 -14.65
CA TRP A 84 -5.00 -9.12 -15.64
C TRP A 84 -4.22 -8.77 -16.88
N GLU A 85 -4.26 -7.53 -17.36
CA GLU A 85 -3.62 -7.13 -18.63
C GLU A 85 -2.21 -6.60 -18.40
N ASN A 86 -1.91 -6.13 -17.19
CA ASN A 86 -0.57 -5.67 -16.87
C ASN A 86 0.36 -6.88 -16.81
N GLY A 87 1.14 -7.12 -17.86
CA GLY A 87 2.12 -8.20 -17.91
C GLY A 87 3.15 -8.19 -16.77
N ARG A 88 3.26 -7.09 -16.01
CA ARG A 88 4.06 -7.04 -14.78
C ARG A 88 3.29 -7.57 -13.56
N SER A 89 1.96 -7.41 -13.54
CA SER A 89 1.06 -7.95 -12.51
C SER A 89 0.55 -9.36 -12.83
N GLN A 90 0.56 -9.77 -14.11
CA GLN A 90 0.32 -11.14 -14.54
C GLN A 90 1.36 -12.03 -13.88
N SER A 91 0.96 -12.68 -12.79
CA SER A 91 1.52 -13.95 -12.37
C SER A 91 1.61 -14.85 -13.60
N ALA A 92 2.74 -15.53 -13.73
CA ALA A 92 3.13 -16.32 -14.89
C ALA A 92 2.26 -17.58 -15.07
N LEU A 93 0.94 -17.44 -15.19
CA LEU A 93 -0.01 -18.56 -15.17
C LEU A 93 -0.57 -18.89 -16.55
N GLU A 94 -0.90 -17.90 -17.38
CA GLU A 94 -1.50 -18.19 -18.69
C GLU A 94 -0.49 -18.33 -19.84
N LYS A 95 0.76 -17.87 -19.68
CA LYS A 95 1.70 -17.77 -20.82
C LYS A 95 3.07 -18.41 -20.64
N ARG A 96 3.46 -18.84 -19.43
CA ARG A 96 4.73 -19.53 -19.15
C ARG A 96 4.54 -20.47 -17.95
N GLU A 97 5.34 -21.52 -17.84
CA GLU A 97 5.57 -22.17 -16.54
C GLU A 97 6.02 -21.08 -15.55
N TRP A 98 5.65 -21.19 -14.26
CA TRP A 98 5.79 -20.14 -13.23
C TRP A 98 7.26 -19.90 -12.81
N ASP A 99 8.17 -19.70 -13.79
CA ASP A 99 9.61 -19.45 -13.65
C ASP A 99 9.91 -18.00 -13.22
N GLY A 100 9.12 -17.46 -12.29
CA GLY A 100 9.28 -16.10 -11.78
C GLY A 100 9.44 -15.97 -10.28
N PRO A 101 9.94 -14.82 -9.80
CA PRO A 101 9.69 -14.44 -8.42
C PRO A 101 8.18 -14.48 -8.19
N CYS A 102 7.79 -14.82 -6.96
CA CYS A 102 6.39 -14.96 -6.55
C CYS A 102 5.70 -16.18 -7.20
N ASN A 103 6.39 -17.32 -7.22
CA ASN A 103 5.82 -18.61 -7.62
C ASN A 103 5.08 -19.32 -6.49
N GLU A 104 4.32 -20.36 -6.83
CA GLU A 104 3.53 -21.17 -5.89
C GLU A 104 4.31 -21.55 -4.63
N ARG A 105 5.56 -21.99 -4.80
CA ARG A 105 6.45 -22.36 -3.70
C ARG A 105 6.77 -21.18 -2.79
N LEU A 106 7.09 -20.02 -3.36
CA LEU A 106 7.36 -18.80 -2.57
C LEU A 106 6.12 -18.29 -1.84
N VAL A 107 4.95 -18.41 -2.46
CA VAL A 107 3.67 -18.08 -1.83
C VAL A 107 3.37 -19.04 -0.68
N GLY A 108 3.57 -20.35 -0.88
CA GLY A 108 3.42 -21.35 0.17
C GLY A 108 4.39 -21.13 1.34
N GLN A 109 5.66 -20.80 1.05
CA GLN A 109 6.66 -20.41 2.05
C GLN A 109 6.20 -19.16 2.82
N LEU A 110 5.77 -18.12 2.12
CA LEU A 110 5.26 -16.89 2.72
C LEU A 110 4.09 -17.18 3.67
N LEU A 111 3.14 -18.03 3.27
CA LEU A 111 2.02 -18.41 4.14
C LEU A 111 2.48 -19.10 5.42
N GLN A 112 3.45 -20.01 5.32
CA GLN A 112 4.01 -20.70 6.49
C GLN A 112 4.71 -19.71 7.42
N ASP A 113 5.50 -18.80 6.85
CA ASP A 113 6.23 -17.78 7.60
C ASP A 113 5.27 -16.81 8.30
N LEU A 114 4.24 -16.31 7.59
CA LEU A 114 3.20 -15.43 8.13
C LEU A 114 2.43 -16.09 9.27
N LYS A 115 2.07 -17.36 9.14
CA LYS A 115 1.43 -18.12 10.22
C LYS A 115 2.33 -18.23 11.44
N GLY A 116 3.64 -18.40 11.24
CA GLY A 116 4.65 -18.34 12.30
C GLY A 116 4.76 -16.97 12.97
N TRP A 117 4.30 -15.90 12.31
CA TRP A 117 4.25 -14.53 12.83
C TRP A 117 2.85 -14.11 13.32
N ASP A 118 1.94 -15.07 13.52
CA ASP A 118 0.56 -14.81 13.95
C ASP A 118 -0.26 -13.99 12.94
N VAL A 119 0.08 -14.08 11.65
CA VAL A 119 -0.67 -13.50 10.53
C VAL A 119 -1.41 -14.63 9.81
N ASP A 120 -2.70 -14.77 10.12
CA ASP A 120 -3.54 -15.81 9.56
C ASP A 120 -4.32 -15.34 8.32
N LEU A 121 -3.68 -15.45 7.16
CA LEU A 121 -4.35 -15.15 5.88
C LEU A 121 -5.41 -16.19 5.50
N GLU A 122 -5.41 -17.40 6.09
CA GLU A 122 -6.34 -18.48 5.75
C GLU A 122 -7.78 -18.14 6.20
N SER A 123 -7.92 -17.53 7.37
CA SER A 123 -9.23 -17.17 7.92
C SER A 123 -9.80 -15.85 7.40
N PHE A 124 -8.98 -15.02 6.74
CA PHE A 124 -9.40 -13.69 6.31
C PHE A 124 -10.20 -13.70 5.01
N GLN A 125 -11.43 -13.21 5.09
CA GLN A 125 -12.38 -13.20 3.97
C GLN A 125 -12.70 -11.76 3.52
N PRO A 126 -13.09 -11.54 2.25
CA PRO A 126 -13.49 -10.23 1.75
C PRO A 126 -14.59 -9.57 2.59
N LYS A 127 -15.50 -10.40 3.12
CA LYS A 127 -16.57 -9.96 4.02
C LYS A 127 -16.03 -9.21 5.23
N ASP A 128 -14.93 -9.68 5.83
CA ASP A 128 -14.42 -9.09 7.07
C ASP A 128 -14.00 -7.63 6.86
N LEU A 129 -13.29 -7.36 5.76
CA LEU A 129 -12.93 -6.00 5.40
C LEU A 129 -14.14 -5.19 4.98
N PHE A 130 -15.01 -5.75 4.13
CA PHE A 130 -16.21 -5.05 3.65
C PHE A 130 -17.10 -4.58 4.80
N GLU A 131 -17.37 -5.44 5.78
CA GLU A 131 -18.15 -5.08 6.98
C GLU A 131 -17.50 -3.93 7.77
N THR A 132 -16.16 -3.93 7.84
CA THR A 132 -15.38 -2.89 8.54
C THR A 132 -15.48 -1.52 7.85
N ILE A 133 -15.54 -1.49 6.52
CA ILE A 133 -15.62 -0.24 5.74
C ILE A 133 -17.03 0.09 5.22
N ARG A 134 -18.05 -0.70 5.56
CA ARG A 134 -19.41 -0.56 5.01
C ARG A 134 -19.94 0.87 5.19
N GLY A 135 -20.49 1.43 4.11
CA GLY A 135 -21.10 2.77 4.08
C GLY A 135 -20.09 3.91 4.18
N ARG A 136 -18.81 3.62 3.93
CA ARG A 136 -17.70 4.58 3.97
C ARG A 136 -16.90 4.52 2.68
N THR A 137 -16.10 5.56 2.46
CA THR A 137 -15.02 5.53 1.47
C THR A 137 -13.71 5.17 2.17
N LEU A 138 -13.03 4.16 1.67
CA LEU A 138 -11.63 3.88 1.98
C LEU A 138 -10.75 4.54 0.91
N TRP A 139 -10.07 5.61 1.29
CA TRP A 139 -9.14 6.34 0.44
C TRP A 139 -7.73 5.77 0.60
N LEU A 140 -7.15 5.29 -0.50
CA LEU A 140 -5.74 4.95 -0.62
C LEU A 140 -5.03 6.11 -1.34
N ILE A 141 -4.28 6.92 -0.58
CA ILE A 141 -3.60 8.10 -1.12
C ILE A 141 -2.10 7.86 -1.06
N GLY A 142 -1.46 7.64 -2.20
CA GLY A 142 -0.02 7.39 -2.19
C GLY A 142 0.62 7.19 -3.54
N ASP A 143 1.85 6.66 -3.51
CA ASP A 143 2.67 6.45 -4.69
C ASP A 143 2.32 5.15 -5.45
N SER A 144 3.26 4.64 -6.26
CA SER A 144 3.01 3.41 -7.03
C SER A 144 2.77 2.18 -6.16
N GLN A 145 3.31 2.07 -4.94
CA GLN A 145 2.97 0.96 -4.04
C GLN A 145 1.48 0.97 -3.70
N THR A 146 0.99 2.17 -3.38
CA THR A 146 -0.42 2.37 -3.05
C THR A 146 -1.31 2.07 -4.26
N SER A 147 -0.83 2.37 -5.48
CA SER A 147 -1.49 1.97 -6.72
C SER A 147 -1.66 0.46 -6.85
N TYR A 148 -0.60 -0.31 -6.62
CA TYR A 148 -0.67 -1.77 -6.72
C TYR A 148 -1.48 -2.38 -5.58
N TRP A 149 -1.40 -1.79 -4.38
CA TRP A 149 -2.23 -2.19 -3.27
C TRP A 149 -3.72 -1.96 -3.55
N TYR A 150 -4.07 -0.83 -4.15
CA TYR A 150 -5.44 -0.57 -4.61
C TYR A 150 -5.93 -1.64 -5.59
N LEU A 151 -5.10 -2.08 -6.54
CA LEU A 151 -5.46 -3.16 -7.47
C LEU A 151 -5.73 -4.48 -6.74
N ALA A 152 -4.85 -4.86 -5.80
CA ALA A 152 -5.02 -6.06 -4.99
C ALA A 152 -6.30 -5.99 -4.16
N LEU A 153 -6.57 -4.83 -3.55
CA LEU A 153 -7.75 -4.60 -2.73
C LEU A 153 -9.06 -4.66 -3.53
N GLU A 154 -9.08 -4.07 -4.73
CA GLU A 154 -10.21 -4.12 -5.65
C GLU A 154 -10.49 -5.57 -6.09
N CYS A 155 -9.45 -6.36 -6.36
CA CYS A 155 -9.59 -7.79 -6.67
C CYS A 155 -10.12 -8.58 -5.47
N PHE A 156 -9.60 -8.32 -4.26
CA PHE A 156 -10.05 -8.98 -3.04
C PHE A 156 -11.54 -8.70 -2.74
N LEU A 157 -12.01 -7.48 -2.98
CA LEU A 157 -13.39 -7.06 -2.74
C LEU A 157 -14.35 -7.26 -3.93
N ALA A 158 -13.94 -8.04 -4.94
CA ALA A 158 -14.66 -8.11 -6.20
C ALA A 158 -16.12 -8.60 -6.09
N GLU A 159 -16.44 -9.44 -5.10
CA GLU A 159 -17.83 -9.89 -4.84
C GLU A 159 -18.79 -8.77 -4.39
N TYR A 160 -18.24 -7.63 -3.96
CA TYR A 160 -18.98 -6.48 -3.49
C TYR A 160 -19.08 -5.37 -4.54
N LEU A 161 -18.42 -5.49 -5.70
CA LEU A 161 -18.49 -4.48 -6.76
C LEU A 161 -19.94 -4.34 -7.28
N VAL A 162 -20.42 -3.10 -7.34
CA VAL A 162 -21.75 -2.74 -7.90
C VAL A 162 -21.63 -2.26 -9.33
N GLN A 163 -20.53 -1.59 -9.66
CA GLN A 163 -20.23 -1.08 -10.99
C GLN A 163 -18.84 -1.53 -11.39
N ALA A 164 -18.73 -2.05 -12.61
CA ALA A 164 -17.48 -2.54 -13.16
C ALA A 164 -16.55 -1.41 -13.64
N PRO A 165 -17.02 -0.32 -14.29
CA PRO A 165 -16.17 0.85 -14.53
C PRO A 165 -15.90 1.59 -13.23
N ARG A 166 -14.64 1.97 -13.02
CA ARG A 166 -14.26 2.91 -11.96
C ARG A 166 -14.90 4.27 -12.20
N ALA A 167 -15.40 4.87 -11.12
CA ALA A 167 -15.95 6.22 -11.13
C ALA A 167 -14.88 7.25 -10.74
N ALA A 168 -15.13 8.51 -11.08
CA ALA A 168 -14.37 9.61 -10.50
C ALA A 168 -14.74 9.80 -9.02
N PRO A 169 -13.84 10.32 -8.17
CA PRO A 169 -14.11 10.41 -6.74
C PRO A 169 -15.22 11.39 -6.35
N THR A 170 -15.44 12.41 -7.19
CA THR A 170 -16.45 13.45 -6.98
C THR A 170 -17.28 13.65 -8.25
N ASN A 171 -18.46 14.27 -8.10
CA ASN A 171 -19.28 14.70 -9.23
C ASN A 171 -18.81 16.03 -9.85
N ASN A 172 -17.76 16.66 -9.29
CA ASN A 172 -17.23 17.93 -9.76
C ASN A 172 -15.98 17.70 -10.63
N SER A 173 -16.14 17.81 -11.94
CA SER A 173 -15.03 17.62 -12.89
C SER A 173 -13.84 18.54 -12.64
N ALA A 174 -14.08 19.78 -12.21
CA ALA A 174 -13.00 20.72 -11.91
C ALA A 174 -12.21 20.30 -10.65
N ALA A 175 -12.89 19.76 -9.64
CA ALA A 175 -12.24 19.18 -8.47
C ALA A 175 -11.42 17.93 -8.83
N ASN A 176 -11.98 17.05 -9.66
CA ASN A 176 -11.29 15.83 -10.09
C ASN A 176 -10.00 16.15 -10.88
N LEU A 177 -9.93 17.26 -11.62
CA LEU A 177 -8.70 17.69 -12.30
C LEU A 177 -7.55 17.96 -11.31
N TRP A 178 -7.85 18.41 -10.09
CA TRP A 178 -6.84 18.58 -9.03
C TRP A 178 -6.36 17.24 -8.44
N LEU A 179 -7.11 16.16 -8.67
CA LEU A 179 -6.74 14.80 -8.27
C LEU A 179 -6.08 14.01 -9.41
N VAL A 180 -5.77 14.67 -10.53
CA VAL A 180 -5.00 14.07 -11.62
C VAL A 180 -3.52 14.35 -11.39
N LYS A 181 -2.71 13.29 -11.35
CA LYS A 181 -1.25 13.43 -11.33
C LYS A 181 -0.74 13.62 -12.75
N PHE A 182 -0.19 14.81 -13.01
CA PHE A 182 0.38 15.17 -14.32
C PHE A 182 1.90 15.02 -14.39
N ASP A 183 2.63 14.91 -13.27
CA ASP A 183 4.09 15.15 -13.27
C ASP A 183 4.96 14.11 -14.00
N GLU A 184 4.39 12.98 -14.44
CA GLU A 184 5.09 12.07 -15.36
C GLU A 184 5.19 12.66 -16.81
N TRP A 185 4.65 13.86 -17.05
CA TRP A 185 4.74 14.59 -18.32
C TRP A 185 6.01 15.44 -18.50
N ARG A 186 6.87 15.59 -17.49
CA ARG A 186 8.13 16.31 -17.70
C ARG A 186 8.96 15.51 -18.71
N GLU A 187 9.38 16.17 -19.79
CA GLU A 187 10.33 15.67 -20.81
C GLU A 187 11.73 15.41 -20.22
N LEU A 188 11.80 14.63 -19.15
CA LEU A 188 13.05 14.14 -18.60
C LEU A 188 13.56 13.02 -19.50
N LYS A 189 14.30 13.44 -20.54
CA LYS A 189 15.33 12.64 -21.22
C LYS A 189 14.86 11.27 -21.74
N GLY A 190 13.87 11.25 -22.61
CA GLY A 190 13.57 10.08 -23.44
C GLY A 190 12.80 8.94 -22.76
N SER A 191 12.29 9.13 -21.53
CA SER A 191 11.23 8.25 -21.03
C SER A 191 9.92 8.60 -21.72
N ASN A 192 9.23 7.60 -22.28
CA ASN A 192 7.91 7.78 -22.89
C ASN A 192 6.98 8.54 -21.92
N LYS A 193 6.30 9.57 -22.43
CA LYS A 193 5.29 10.36 -21.70
C LYS A 193 4.35 9.41 -20.99
N ALA A 194 4.39 9.36 -19.65
CA ALA A 194 3.37 8.56 -18.98
C ALA A 194 2.07 9.35 -18.99
N SER A 195 0.98 8.65 -19.27
CA SER A 195 -0.35 9.25 -19.33
C SER A 195 -0.73 9.83 -17.96
N PRO A 196 -1.48 10.94 -17.92
CA PRO A 196 -2.06 11.44 -16.68
C PRO A 196 -2.79 10.32 -15.94
N LYS A 197 -2.59 10.25 -14.63
CA LYS A 197 -3.22 9.24 -13.77
C LYS A 197 -4.32 9.90 -12.95
N PRO A 198 -5.59 9.82 -13.39
CA PRO A 198 -6.70 10.36 -12.60
C PRO A 198 -6.89 9.53 -11.32
N ALA A 199 -7.39 10.17 -10.28
CA ALA A 199 -7.97 9.46 -9.16
C ALA A 199 -9.20 8.66 -9.61
N VAL A 200 -9.37 7.46 -9.04
CA VAL A 200 -10.38 6.50 -9.44
C VAL A 200 -11.01 5.85 -8.20
N CYS A 201 -12.26 5.44 -8.31
CA CYS A 201 -12.98 4.73 -7.25
C CYS A 201 -13.70 3.49 -7.77
N ALA A 202 -13.57 2.39 -7.04
CA ALA A 202 -14.42 1.23 -7.16
C ALA A 202 -15.66 1.42 -6.27
N ASN A 203 -16.85 1.32 -6.87
CA ASN A 203 -18.12 1.40 -6.15
C ASN A 203 -18.53 -0.01 -5.69
N LEU A 204 -18.71 -0.16 -4.38
CA LEU A 204 -19.13 -1.40 -3.72
C LEU A 204 -20.59 -1.29 -3.25
N LYS A 205 -21.12 -2.39 -2.69
CA LYS A 205 -22.47 -2.45 -2.10
C LYS A 205 -22.60 -1.46 -0.93
N ASP A 206 -23.85 -1.15 -0.57
CA ASP A 206 -24.20 -0.36 0.61
C ASP A 206 -23.52 1.03 0.67
N ASP A 207 -23.42 1.73 -0.47
CA ASP A 207 -22.75 3.04 -0.59
C ASP A 207 -21.28 3.03 -0.10
N THR A 208 -20.63 1.88 -0.22
CA THR A 208 -19.23 1.69 0.15
C THR A 208 -18.34 1.95 -1.06
N ARG A 209 -17.19 2.58 -0.87
CA ARG A 209 -16.24 2.87 -1.95
C ARG A 209 -14.80 2.60 -1.54
N VAL A 210 -13.99 2.18 -2.50
CA VAL A 210 -12.52 2.19 -2.36
C VAL A 210 -11.98 3.12 -3.43
N CYS A 211 -11.27 4.15 -3.03
CA CYS A 211 -10.74 5.17 -3.93
C CYS A 211 -9.21 5.18 -3.88
N TYR A 212 -8.58 5.42 -5.01
CA TYR A 212 -7.14 5.64 -5.12
C TYR A 212 -6.84 7.01 -5.68
N VAL A 213 -5.92 7.72 -5.03
CA VAL A 213 -5.38 9.01 -5.48
C VAL A 213 -3.87 8.92 -5.52
N ARG A 214 -3.28 9.16 -6.69
CA ARG A 214 -1.83 9.12 -6.83
C ARG A 214 -1.18 10.41 -6.32
N VAL A 215 -0.25 10.27 -5.39
CA VAL A 215 0.70 11.31 -4.98
C VAL A 215 2.12 10.77 -5.06
N HIS A 216 3.10 11.63 -5.25
CA HIS A 216 4.51 11.26 -5.11
C HIS A 216 5.08 11.87 -3.83
N LEU A 217 4.65 13.10 -3.50
CA LEU A 217 5.22 13.90 -2.43
C LEU A 217 4.21 14.11 -1.30
N VAL A 218 4.71 14.25 -0.06
CA VAL A 218 3.94 14.47 1.16
C VAL A 218 3.11 15.74 1.08
N GLU A 219 3.64 16.82 0.51
CA GLU A 219 2.90 18.08 0.36
C GLU A 219 1.64 17.93 -0.50
N GLU A 220 1.64 17.00 -1.46
CA GLU A 220 0.51 16.73 -2.35
C GLU A 220 -0.68 16.10 -1.62
N ILE A 221 -0.39 15.36 -0.54
CA ILE A 221 -1.42 14.77 0.33
C ILE A 221 -2.26 15.88 0.94
N ALA A 222 -1.63 16.88 1.56
CA ALA A 222 -2.38 18.01 2.13
C ALA A 222 -3.02 18.86 1.03
N HIS A 223 -2.25 19.24 0.01
CA HIS A 223 -2.72 20.04 -1.12
C HIS A 223 -2.11 19.54 -2.43
N PRO A 224 -2.91 19.00 -3.38
CA PRO A 224 -4.36 19.17 -3.51
C PRO A 224 -5.27 18.20 -2.77
N VAL A 225 -4.80 17.01 -2.37
CA VAL A 225 -5.71 15.87 -2.19
C VAL A 225 -6.70 16.04 -1.03
N LEU A 226 -6.21 16.17 0.21
CA LEU A 226 -7.08 16.28 1.38
C LEU A 226 -7.94 17.54 1.35
N ARG A 227 -7.43 18.64 0.78
CA ARG A 227 -8.20 19.87 0.55
C ARG A 227 -9.41 19.62 -0.36
N VAL A 228 -9.22 18.87 -1.45
CA VAL A 228 -10.32 18.52 -2.37
C VAL A 228 -11.31 17.58 -1.68
N ILE A 229 -10.84 16.52 -1.03
CA ILE A 229 -11.70 15.55 -0.33
C ILE A 229 -12.57 16.27 0.70
N LYS A 230 -11.97 17.08 1.59
CA LYS A 230 -12.68 17.88 2.58
C LYS A 230 -13.78 18.76 1.98
N ARG A 231 -13.51 19.39 0.82
CA ARG A 231 -14.42 20.37 0.22
C ARG A 231 -15.53 19.74 -0.61
N GLU A 232 -15.23 18.66 -1.31
CA GLU A 232 -16.07 18.16 -2.41
C GLU A 232 -16.74 16.82 -2.09
N VAL A 233 -16.28 16.10 -1.06
CA VAL A 233 -16.87 14.83 -0.63
C VAL A 233 -17.73 15.04 0.61
N HIS A 234 -19.04 14.95 0.43
CA HIS A 234 -19.98 15.04 1.55
C HIS A 234 -19.79 13.89 2.53
N GLY A 235 -19.63 14.20 3.82
CA GLY A 235 -19.41 13.18 4.85
C GLY A 235 -17.97 12.63 4.89
N ALA A 236 -17.01 13.29 4.25
CA ALA A 236 -15.59 12.88 4.25
C ALA A 236 -15.03 12.60 5.66
N ASN A 237 -15.56 13.25 6.71
CA ASN A 237 -15.16 13.01 8.08
C ASN A 237 -15.53 11.61 8.61
N ARG A 238 -16.43 10.88 7.96
CA ARG A 238 -16.76 9.48 8.25
C ARG A 238 -15.89 8.51 7.45
N ASP A 239 -15.18 8.99 6.43
CA ASP A 239 -14.32 8.14 5.62
C ASP A 239 -13.03 7.77 6.34
N ILE A 240 -12.26 6.88 5.74
CA ILE A 240 -10.93 6.45 6.19
C ILE A 240 -9.94 6.81 5.09
N ALA A 241 -8.81 7.42 5.43
CA ALA A 241 -7.73 7.69 4.49
C ALA A 241 -6.44 7.00 4.94
N VAL A 242 -6.04 5.96 4.22
CA VAL A 242 -4.73 5.33 4.37
C VAL A 242 -3.77 6.02 3.41
N ILE A 243 -2.81 6.74 3.99
CA ILE A 243 -1.92 7.63 3.24
C ILE A 243 -0.47 7.13 3.29
N ASN A 244 0.25 7.28 2.19
CA ASN A 244 1.64 6.85 2.06
C ASN A 244 2.41 7.74 1.09
N SER A 245 3.62 8.15 1.46
CA SER A 245 4.57 8.81 0.55
C SER A 245 5.98 8.71 1.14
N GLY A 246 6.93 8.31 0.31
CA GLY A 246 8.34 8.24 0.68
C GLY A 246 9.24 7.83 -0.47
N LEU A 247 8.80 6.91 -1.32
CA LEU A 247 9.61 6.37 -2.43
C LEU A 247 10.03 7.37 -3.51
N HIS A 248 9.55 8.62 -3.42
CA HIS A 248 9.92 9.72 -4.30
C HIS A 248 10.66 10.88 -3.58
N TYR A 249 11.16 10.68 -2.34
CA TYR A 249 12.20 11.50 -1.67
C TYR A 249 13.62 10.92 -1.58
N GLY A 250 14.63 11.70 -1.98
CA GLY A 250 16.02 11.21 -1.95
C GLY A 250 16.45 11.00 -0.50
N ILE A 251 17.38 10.07 -0.24
CA ILE A 251 17.85 9.83 1.13
C ILE A 251 18.35 11.15 1.73
N GLY A 252 17.75 11.57 2.84
CA GLY A 252 18.08 12.82 3.51
C GLY A 252 17.61 14.09 2.79
N ASP A 253 16.66 13.99 1.85
CA ASP A 253 16.05 15.16 1.21
C ASP A 253 15.30 16.00 2.26
N PRO A 254 15.73 17.24 2.54
CA PRO A 254 15.10 18.09 3.56
C PRO A 254 13.63 18.38 3.25
N LYS A 255 13.22 18.32 1.98
CA LYS A 255 11.83 18.54 1.58
C LYS A 255 10.88 17.49 2.15
N TYR A 256 11.39 16.30 2.48
CA TYR A 256 10.56 15.26 3.07
C TYR A 256 10.07 15.68 4.46
N GLU A 257 10.99 16.18 5.28
CA GLU A 257 10.67 16.70 6.62
C GLU A 257 9.82 17.97 6.56
N GLU A 258 10.13 18.89 5.65
CA GLU A 258 9.31 20.10 5.41
C GLU A 258 7.88 19.74 4.99
N GLY A 259 7.72 18.76 4.08
CA GLY A 259 6.43 18.25 3.63
C GLY A 259 5.61 17.66 4.78
N PHE A 260 6.24 16.91 5.68
CA PHE A 260 5.56 16.41 6.89
C PHE A 260 5.20 17.49 7.88
N ALA A 261 6.05 18.50 8.08
CA ALA A 261 5.70 19.64 8.92
C ALA A 261 4.45 20.34 8.38
N PHE A 262 4.36 20.52 7.06
CA PHE A 262 3.16 21.06 6.40
C PHE A 262 1.94 20.16 6.58
N LEU A 263 2.05 18.86 6.28
CA LEU A 263 0.96 17.90 6.43
C LEU A 263 0.45 17.82 7.89
N LYS A 264 1.37 17.75 8.87
CA LYS A 264 1.04 17.74 10.31
C LYS A 264 0.18 18.94 10.69
N ASN A 265 0.57 20.13 10.26
CA ASN A 265 -0.16 21.36 10.55
C ASN A 265 -1.54 21.37 9.88
N PHE A 266 -1.61 20.94 8.61
CA PHE A 266 -2.88 20.83 7.88
C PHE A 266 -3.86 19.87 8.56
N ILE A 267 -3.39 18.70 9.01
CA ILE A 267 -4.21 17.72 9.74
C ILE A 267 -4.69 18.31 11.07
N ALA A 268 -3.82 19.01 11.80
CA ALA A 268 -4.20 19.64 13.07
C ALA A 268 -5.28 20.71 12.89
N GLU A 269 -5.17 21.52 11.82
CA GLU A 269 -6.12 22.60 11.52
C GLU A 269 -7.50 22.09 11.07
N HIS A 270 -7.56 20.93 10.41
CA HIS A 270 -8.77 20.43 9.74
C HIS A 270 -9.26 19.07 10.23
N ARG A 271 -8.79 18.60 11.39
CA ARG A 271 -9.05 17.25 11.92
C ARG A 271 -10.53 16.82 11.86
N ASP A 272 -11.45 17.73 12.18
CA ASP A 272 -12.88 17.41 12.28
C ASP A 272 -13.57 17.27 10.92
N GLU A 273 -12.95 17.78 9.85
CA GLU A 273 -13.49 17.81 8.50
C GLU A 273 -12.81 16.78 7.57
N LEU A 274 -11.69 16.21 8.01
CA LEU A 274 -10.92 15.22 7.27
C LEU A 274 -11.38 13.79 7.59
N PRO A 275 -11.16 12.81 6.68
CA PRO A 275 -11.28 11.39 6.99
C PRO A 275 -10.46 10.98 8.22
N HIS A 276 -10.75 9.81 8.80
CA HIS A 276 -9.84 9.22 9.77
C HIS A 276 -8.53 8.85 9.07
N ILE A 277 -7.46 9.59 9.35
CA ILE A 277 -6.17 9.41 8.69
C ILE A 277 -5.39 8.30 9.37
N VAL A 278 -4.92 7.36 8.56
CA VAL A 278 -3.97 6.30 8.91
C VAL A 278 -2.73 6.50 8.05
N TRP A 279 -1.57 6.69 8.67
CA TRP A 279 -0.30 6.74 7.96
C TRP A 279 0.24 5.34 7.75
N LYS A 280 0.26 4.87 6.50
CA LYS A 280 1.00 3.66 6.12
C LYS A 280 2.46 4.04 5.90
N ASP A 281 3.34 3.32 6.58
CA ASP A 281 4.78 3.40 6.35
C ASP A 281 5.20 3.21 4.89
N THR A 282 6.35 3.76 4.55
CA THR A 282 7.04 3.46 3.29
C THR A 282 7.56 2.03 3.38
N SER A 283 7.21 1.19 2.40
CA SER A 283 7.62 -0.22 2.39
C SER A 283 9.13 -0.37 2.25
N PRO A 284 9.73 -1.47 2.76
CA PRO A 284 11.13 -1.76 2.53
C PRO A 284 11.41 -1.91 1.03
N GLN A 285 12.59 -1.44 0.63
CA GLN A 285 13.18 -1.74 -0.67
C GLN A 285 14.31 -2.75 -0.46
N HIS A 286 14.62 -3.53 -1.48
CA HIS A 286 15.58 -4.64 -1.37
C HIS A 286 16.68 -4.57 -2.43
N PHE A 287 17.13 -3.36 -2.77
CA PHE A 287 18.25 -3.18 -3.70
C PHE A 287 19.57 -3.63 -3.09
N GLU A 288 20.58 -3.82 -3.94
CA GLU A 288 21.92 -4.27 -3.51
C GLU A 288 22.69 -3.22 -2.70
N TYR A 289 22.15 -2.01 -2.56
CA TYR A 289 22.73 -0.88 -1.84
C TYR A 289 22.48 -0.94 -0.33
N ASP A 290 23.23 -0.13 0.42
CA ASP A 290 23.09 -0.01 1.87
C ASP A 290 21.63 0.23 2.26
N ASN A 291 21.16 -0.53 3.25
CA ASN A 291 19.80 -0.47 3.77
C ASN A 291 18.70 -0.74 2.71
N GLY A 292 19.06 -1.38 1.59
CA GLY A 292 18.12 -1.81 0.57
C GLY A 292 17.54 -0.68 -0.29
N TYR A 293 17.96 0.57 -0.07
CA TYR A 293 17.35 1.71 -0.74
C TYR A 293 17.60 1.76 -2.23
N TYR A 294 16.62 2.28 -2.95
CA TYR A 294 16.87 2.80 -4.28
C TYR A 294 17.66 4.09 -4.16
N TRP A 295 18.96 4.02 -4.41
CA TRP A 295 19.39 4.49 -5.72
C TRP A 295 18.80 5.80 -6.26
N TRP A 296 18.71 6.94 -5.57
CA TRP A 296 18.68 8.22 -6.31
C TRP A 296 19.39 9.42 -5.67
N VAL A 297 20.11 10.10 -6.58
CA VAL A 297 20.64 11.47 -6.54
C VAL A 297 21.64 11.78 -5.42
N ASP A 298 22.92 11.77 -5.83
CA ASP A 298 23.86 12.80 -5.38
C ASP A 298 23.32 14.17 -5.86
N ASN A 299 22.82 14.98 -4.92
CA ASN A 299 22.27 16.32 -5.18
C ASN A 299 23.26 17.24 -5.91
N SER A 300 24.56 16.92 -5.92
CA SER A 300 25.55 17.68 -6.68
C SER A 300 25.62 17.33 -8.17
N LYS A 301 25.05 16.19 -8.62
CA LYS A 301 25.30 15.65 -9.98
C LYS A 301 24.07 15.31 -10.81
N GLY A 302 22.85 15.35 -10.25
CA GLY A 302 21.61 15.13 -11.01
C GLY A 302 21.61 13.82 -11.82
N LYS A 303 22.34 12.81 -11.35
CA LYS A 303 22.48 11.49 -11.96
C LYS A 303 22.36 10.43 -10.87
N THR A 304 21.82 9.28 -11.24
CA THR A 304 22.09 8.03 -10.53
C THR A 304 23.61 7.83 -10.55
N VAL A 305 24.23 7.66 -9.38
CA VAL A 305 25.63 7.20 -9.31
C VAL A 305 25.53 5.71 -9.04
N GLY A 306 26.39 4.92 -9.65
CA GLY A 306 26.30 3.46 -9.58
C GLY A 306 25.48 2.82 -10.71
N PRO A 307 25.76 1.54 -10.99
CA PRO A 307 25.08 0.78 -12.03
C PRO A 307 23.60 0.58 -11.68
N PRO A 308 22.72 0.32 -12.66
CA PRO A 308 21.38 -0.16 -12.33
C PRO A 308 21.49 -1.46 -11.52
N PRO A 309 20.70 -1.63 -10.45
CA PRO A 309 20.74 -2.84 -9.62
C PRO A 309 20.47 -4.07 -10.47
N GLU A 310 21.07 -5.22 -10.15
CA GLU A 310 20.90 -6.44 -10.94
C GLU A 310 19.89 -7.41 -10.37
N LYS A 311 19.67 -7.37 -9.05
CA LYS A 311 18.76 -8.26 -8.34
C LYS A 311 18.30 -7.65 -7.03
N CYS A 312 17.24 -8.22 -6.48
CA CYS A 312 16.83 -7.94 -5.11
C CYS A 312 17.58 -8.85 -4.14
N ARG A 313 17.78 -8.39 -2.92
CA ARG A 313 18.50 -9.15 -1.89
C ARG A 313 17.82 -9.06 -0.53
N ALA A 314 18.04 -10.07 0.29
CA ALA A 314 17.77 -9.97 1.72
C ALA A 314 18.66 -8.88 2.36
N PHE A 315 18.16 -8.30 3.43
CA PHE A 315 18.99 -7.56 4.37
C PHE A 315 20.02 -8.49 5.03
N THR A 316 21.23 -7.98 5.25
CA THR A 316 22.25 -8.67 6.03
C THR A 316 21.92 -8.60 7.51
N GLU A 317 22.46 -9.53 8.32
CA GLU A 317 22.28 -9.50 9.78
C GLU A 317 22.69 -8.16 10.41
N LYS A 318 23.79 -7.57 9.91
CA LYS A 318 24.25 -6.25 10.36
C LYS A 318 23.23 -5.16 10.08
N GLU A 319 22.58 -5.18 8.92
CA GLU A 319 21.56 -4.18 8.56
C GLU A 319 20.29 -4.38 9.39
N LEU A 320 19.84 -5.63 9.58
CA LEU A 320 18.69 -5.95 10.45
C LEU A 320 18.91 -5.48 11.89
N GLN A 321 20.15 -5.47 12.37
CA GLN A 321 20.53 -4.96 13.69
C GLN A 321 20.74 -3.45 13.74
N SER A 322 20.70 -2.75 12.60
CA SER A 322 20.91 -1.30 12.58
C SER A 322 19.72 -0.57 13.20
N GLU A 323 19.97 0.56 13.88
CA GLU A 323 18.92 1.41 14.46
C GLU A 323 17.96 1.91 13.38
N GLU A 324 18.49 2.24 12.21
CA GLU A 324 17.73 2.76 11.07
C GLU A 324 16.70 1.74 10.56
N ILE A 325 17.10 0.50 10.27
CA ILE A 325 16.16 -0.54 9.82
C ILE A 325 15.14 -0.87 10.90
N ASN A 326 15.56 -0.90 12.17
CA ASN A 326 14.64 -1.12 13.30
C ASN A 326 13.60 0.00 13.45
N ALA A 327 13.94 1.22 13.04
CA ALA A 327 13.03 2.37 13.00
C ALA A 327 12.11 2.39 11.77
N GLY A 328 12.27 1.43 10.84
CA GLY A 328 11.52 1.37 9.59
C GLY A 328 12.26 1.98 8.40
N GLY A 329 13.55 2.26 8.52
CA GLY A 329 14.31 3.05 7.58
C GLY A 329 14.16 4.56 7.80
N TRP A 330 14.99 5.34 7.11
CA TRP A 330 15.05 6.80 7.27
C TRP A 330 13.72 7.49 6.96
N TYR A 331 12.96 6.97 5.99
CA TYR A 331 11.65 7.51 5.62
C TYR A 331 10.69 7.46 6.82
N ASN A 332 10.60 6.29 7.44
CA ASN A 332 9.62 6.02 8.48
C ASN A 332 10.00 6.66 9.81
N GLU A 333 11.30 6.81 10.11
CA GLU A 333 11.75 7.55 11.28
C GLU A 333 11.19 8.99 11.29
N ILE A 334 11.35 9.70 10.18
CA ILE A 334 10.84 11.07 10.02
C ILE A 334 9.30 11.08 10.04
N ALA A 335 8.67 10.21 9.24
CA ALA A 335 7.22 10.15 9.12
C ALA A 335 6.56 9.87 10.49
N PHE A 336 7.04 8.86 11.22
CA PHE A 336 6.45 8.44 12.50
C PHE A 336 6.53 9.52 13.55
N ARG A 337 7.61 10.29 13.61
CA ARG A 337 7.72 11.44 14.52
C ARG A 337 6.60 12.44 14.27
N HIS A 338 6.44 12.90 13.02
CA HIS A 338 5.42 13.91 12.69
C HIS A 338 3.99 13.39 12.80
N MET A 339 3.74 12.14 12.38
CA MET A 339 2.41 11.54 12.45
C MET A 339 1.98 11.25 13.90
N ARG A 340 2.90 10.82 14.78
CA ARG A 340 2.61 10.69 16.22
C ARG A 340 2.32 12.04 16.87
N GLU A 341 3.07 13.08 16.53
CA GLU A 341 2.76 14.45 16.99
C GLU A 341 1.40 14.95 16.49
N ALA A 342 1.00 14.57 15.26
CA ALA A 342 -0.36 14.81 14.75
C ALA A 342 -1.42 13.90 15.37
N GLY A 343 -1.08 12.94 16.24
CA GLY A 343 -2.03 11.94 16.73
C GLY A 343 -2.71 11.15 15.61
N VAL A 344 -1.97 10.86 14.53
CA VAL A 344 -2.36 10.01 13.41
C VAL A 344 -2.00 8.56 13.73
N THR A 345 -2.92 7.64 13.43
CA THR A 345 -2.70 6.20 13.57
C THR A 345 -1.61 5.76 12.61
N ILE A 346 -0.62 4.99 13.10
CA ILE A 346 0.43 4.41 12.27
C ILE A 346 0.03 2.99 11.87
N PHE A 347 0.06 2.71 10.57
CA PHE A 347 0.01 1.37 10.01
C PHE A 347 1.45 0.89 9.73
N ASP A 348 2.00 0.12 10.68
CA ASP A 348 3.36 -0.45 10.65
C ASP A 348 3.36 -1.82 9.94
N ALA A 349 3.48 -1.79 8.62
CA ALA A 349 3.60 -2.97 7.76
C ALA A 349 5.06 -3.27 7.37
N TYR A 350 5.99 -2.35 7.65
CA TYR A 350 7.38 -2.40 7.23
C TYR A 350 8.05 -3.65 7.78
N LYS A 351 7.93 -3.91 9.08
CA LYS A 351 8.60 -5.04 9.74
C LYS A 351 8.14 -6.39 9.21
N ILE A 352 6.85 -6.52 8.96
CA ILE A 352 6.26 -7.76 8.43
C ILE A 352 6.69 -7.99 6.97
N THR A 353 6.94 -6.91 6.22
CA THR A 353 7.36 -7.00 4.82
C THR A 353 8.87 -6.98 4.59
N LEU A 354 9.65 -6.69 5.63
CA LEU A 354 11.12 -6.69 5.60
C LEU A 354 11.74 -8.03 5.16
N PRO A 355 11.24 -9.22 5.53
CA PRO A 355 11.78 -10.48 5.02
C PRO A 355 11.32 -10.81 3.59
N MET A 356 10.40 -10.06 3.00
CA MET A 356 9.73 -10.40 1.73
C MET A 356 10.51 -9.99 0.47
N TRP A 357 11.84 -9.97 0.53
CA TRP A 357 12.70 -9.53 -0.59
C TRP A 357 12.53 -10.36 -1.87
N GLN A 358 12.12 -11.63 -1.75
CA GLN A 358 11.86 -12.54 -2.88
C GLN A 358 10.51 -12.27 -3.56
N MET A 359 9.66 -11.45 -2.93
CA MET A 359 8.32 -11.13 -3.41
C MET A 359 8.29 -9.85 -4.26
N HIS A 360 9.45 -9.36 -4.69
CA HIS A 360 9.57 -8.24 -5.61
C HIS A 360 9.31 -8.65 -7.07
N MET A 361 8.83 -7.69 -7.86
CA MET A 361 8.55 -7.91 -9.28
C MET A 361 9.82 -8.28 -10.07
N LYS A 362 9.64 -8.94 -11.21
CA LYS A 362 10.74 -9.20 -12.17
C LYS A 362 11.39 -7.90 -12.65
N ASP A 363 12.52 -8.04 -13.34
CA ASP A 363 13.19 -6.95 -14.07
C ASP A 363 13.88 -5.90 -13.18
N LYS A 364 14.52 -6.35 -12.09
CA LYS A 364 15.35 -5.51 -11.22
C LYS A 364 14.53 -4.46 -10.44
N ASP A 365 13.23 -4.65 -10.34
CA ASP A 365 12.34 -3.80 -9.56
C ASP A 365 12.26 -4.30 -8.11
N CYS A 366 13.17 -3.82 -7.27
CA CYS A 366 13.20 -4.12 -5.84
C CYS A 366 12.46 -3.08 -5.00
N THR A 367 11.51 -2.39 -5.63
CA THR A 367 10.59 -1.48 -4.97
C THR A 367 9.21 -2.10 -4.91
N HIS A 368 8.66 -2.54 -6.04
CA HIS A 368 7.30 -3.06 -6.13
C HIS A 368 7.24 -4.54 -5.83
N PHE A 369 6.22 -4.96 -5.10
CA PHE A 369 5.94 -6.36 -4.83
C PHE A 369 5.11 -6.99 -5.95
N CYS A 370 5.14 -8.31 -6.07
CA CYS A 370 4.20 -9.05 -6.88
C CYS A 370 2.82 -9.13 -6.21
N ASN A 371 1.85 -9.61 -6.98
CA ASN A 371 0.60 -10.16 -6.47
C ASN A 371 0.48 -11.64 -6.87
N PRO A 372 0.20 -12.56 -5.94
CA PRO A 372 0.12 -12.31 -4.51
C PRO A 372 1.48 -12.02 -3.85
N GLY A 373 1.46 -11.31 -2.72
CA GLY A 373 2.64 -10.93 -1.95
C GLY A 373 2.32 -9.95 -0.82
N ALA A 374 3.07 -8.85 -0.77
CA ALA A 374 2.99 -7.88 0.33
C ALA A 374 1.62 -7.18 0.40
N TYR A 375 0.96 -6.98 -0.74
CA TYR A 375 -0.30 -6.21 -0.79
C TYR A 375 -1.47 -6.95 -0.14
N GLU A 376 -1.51 -8.28 -0.23
CA GLU A 376 -2.46 -9.13 0.49
C GLU A 376 -2.21 -9.07 2.00
N VAL A 377 -0.93 -9.14 2.41
CA VAL A 377 -0.54 -8.96 3.81
C VAL A 377 -0.97 -7.58 4.33
N TRP A 378 -0.76 -6.51 3.54
CA TRP A 378 -1.20 -5.18 3.93
C TRP A 378 -2.72 -5.06 4.06
N THR A 379 -3.46 -5.76 3.20
CA THR A 379 -4.91 -5.80 3.25
C THR A 379 -5.42 -6.48 4.53
N TYR A 380 -4.79 -7.60 4.93
CA TYR A 380 -5.06 -8.27 6.20
C TYR A 380 -4.78 -7.35 7.39
N LEU A 381 -3.57 -6.79 7.45
CA LEU A 381 -3.15 -5.95 8.57
C LEU A 381 -3.97 -4.66 8.67
N LEU A 382 -4.39 -4.10 7.54
CA LEU A 382 -5.30 -2.96 7.52
C LEU A 382 -6.63 -3.33 8.18
N ASN A 383 -7.25 -4.47 7.82
CA ASN A 383 -8.50 -4.90 8.41
C ASN A 383 -8.40 -5.05 9.94
N ASP A 384 -7.33 -5.69 10.43
CA ASP A 384 -7.08 -5.83 11.86
C ASP A 384 -6.92 -4.47 12.56
N LEU A 385 -6.12 -3.59 11.98
CA LEU A 385 -5.96 -2.21 12.47
C LEU A 385 -7.31 -1.50 12.55
N LEU A 386 -8.10 -1.53 11.48
CA LEU A 386 -9.38 -0.82 11.40
C LEU A 386 -10.40 -1.33 12.42
N LYS A 387 -10.43 -2.64 12.71
CA LYS A 387 -11.28 -3.21 13.77
C LYS A 387 -10.94 -2.67 15.17
N GLY A 388 -9.68 -2.30 15.39
CA GLY A 388 -9.22 -1.67 16.62
C GLY A 388 -9.54 -0.18 16.74
N LEU A 389 -9.95 0.48 15.65
CA LEU A 389 -10.21 1.92 15.64
C LEU A 389 -11.64 2.28 16.04
N GLN A 390 -11.77 3.34 16.81
CA GLN A 390 -13.07 3.99 17.08
C GLN A 390 -13.39 4.97 15.94
N LEU A 391 -13.96 4.45 14.86
CA LEU A 391 -14.38 5.26 13.72
C LEU A 391 -15.64 6.08 14.06
N ARG A 392 -15.71 7.31 13.55
CA ARG A 392 -16.89 8.18 13.72
C ARG A 392 -18.08 7.57 12.99
N GLU A 393 -19.26 7.56 13.60
CA GLU A 393 -20.46 7.00 12.96
C GLU A 393 -20.82 7.70 11.66
#